data_AF-A0A3D9TJ67-F1
#
_entry.id   AF-A0A3D9TJ67-F1
#
_cell.length_a   1.000
_cell.length_b   1.000
_cell.length_c   1.000
_cell.angle_alpha   90.00
_cell.angle_beta   90.00
_cell.angle_gamma   90.00
#
_symmetry.space_group_name_H-M   'P 1'
#
loop_
_entity.id
_entity.type
_entity.pdbx_description
1 polymer ?
#
loop_
_entity_poly.entity_id
_entity_poly.type
_entity_poly.pdbx_seq_one_letter_code
_entity_poly.pdbx_strand_id
1 'polypeptide(L)'
;MGINTGLRISDILKLKVGDVKGSHISMREKKTGKEKRIQITAALKRELKWFIVEREDNEYLLQSRQGKNRPIGRSMAYKILSGAAAEFGLDEIGTHTLRKTYGYHMYMQTKNIALLMEIFNHSSEKVTLRYIGVNQDAMDKAMTRFKI
;
A
#
# COMPACT_ATOMS: atom_id res chain seq x y z
N MET A 1 0.20 -0.11 6.91
CA MET A 1 -0.76 0.43 5.90
C MET A 1 -0.54 -0.11 4.50
N GLY A 2 0.43 0.39 3.72
CA GLY A 2 0.54 0.10 2.27
C GLY A 2 0.58 -1.39 1.90
N ILE A 3 1.48 -2.16 2.53
CA ILE A 3 1.62 -3.62 2.29
C ILE A 3 0.46 -4.47 2.83
N ASN A 4 -0.48 -3.89 3.59
CA ASN A 4 -1.61 -4.62 4.17
C ASN A 4 -2.95 -4.28 3.50
N THR A 5 -3.08 -3.08 2.92
CA THR A 5 -4.34 -2.61 2.33
C THR A 5 -4.29 -2.47 0.81
N GLY A 6 -3.09 -2.47 0.23
CA GLY A 6 -2.92 -2.21 -1.19
C GLY A 6 -3.28 -0.79 -1.62
N LEU A 7 -3.52 0.16 -0.72
CA LEU A 7 -3.87 1.55 -1.06
C LEU A 7 -2.71 2.32 -1.69
N ARG A 8 -3.01 3.31 -2.55
CA ARG A 8 -1.98 4.25 -3.04
C ARG A 8 -1.58 5.19 -1.91
N ILE A 9 -0.34 5.68 -1.93
CA ILE A 9 0.12 6.64 -0.90
C ILE A 9 -0.80 7.86 -0.80
N SER A 10 -1.32 8.35 -1.92
CA SER A 10 -2.22 9.52 -1.95
C SER A 10 -3.55 9.30 -1.23
N ASP A 11 -3.99 8.05 -1.15
CA ASP A 11 -5.22 7.67 -0.47
C ASP A 11 -4.93 7.42 1.03
N ILE A 12 -3.79 6.77 1.34
CA ILE A 12 -3.33 6.59 2.72
C ILE A 12 -3.14 7.94 3.44
N LEU A 13 -2.57 8.93 2.76
CA LEU A 13 -2.34 10.26 3.32
C LEU A 13 -3.63 11.03 3.67
N LYS A 14 -4.79 10.60 3.17
CA LYS A 14 -6.08 11.20 3.52
C LYS A 14 -6.72 10.59 4.75
N LEU A 15 -6.28 9.41 5.16
CA LEU A 15 -6.86 8.69 6.28
C LEU A 15 -6.71 9.47 7.56
N LYS A 16 -7.77 9.44 8.36
CA LYS A 16 -7.80 9.89 9.74
C LYS A 16 -7.82 8.72 10.70
N VAL A 17 -7.62 9.01 11.98
CA VAL A 17 -7.62 8.01 13.05
C VAL A 17 -8.98 7.29 13.13
N GLY A 18 -10.09 8.01 13.02
CA GLY A 18 -11.42 7.41 13.03
C GLY A 18 -11.66 6.38 11.91
N ASP A 19 -11.05 6.59 10.74
CA ASP A 19 -11.21 5.72 9.56
C ASP A 19 -10.61 4.32 9.76
N VAL A 20 -9.75 4.14 10.76
CA VAL A 20 -8.98 2.90 10.97
C VAL A 20 -9.28 2.20 12.29
N LYS A 21 -10.19 2.73 13.13
CA LYS A 21 -10.60 2.11 14.40
C LYS A 21 -11.57 0.93 14.21
N GLY A 22 -12.31 0.90 13.09
CA GLY A 22 -13.30 -0.12 12.79
C GLY A 22 -12.71 -1.48 12.33
N SER A 23 -13.56 -2.31 11.73
CA SER A 23 -13.14 -3.55 11.06
C SER A 23 -12.71 -3.31 9.60
N HIS A 24 -13.16 -2.20 9.01
CA HIS A 24 -12.90 -1.86 7.63
C HIS A 24 -12.47 -0.40 7.50
N ILE A 25 -11.67 -0.13 6.48
CA ILE A 25 -11.41 1.22 5.97
C ILE A 25 -12.38 1.46 4.82
N SER A 26 -13.23 2.47 4.93
CA SER A 26 -14.12 2.91 3.87
C SER A 26 -13.65 4.25 3.33
N MET A 27 -13.42 4.37 2.02
CA MET A 27 -12.95 5.61 1.41
C MET A 27 -13.31 5.73 -0.05
N ARG A 28 -13.33 6.97 -0.55
CA ARG A 28 -13.39 7.27 -1.98
C ARG A 28 -11.99 7.55 -2.52
N GLU A 29 -11.54 6.74 -3.48
CA GLU A 29 -10.19 6.89 -4.07
C GLU A 29 -10.01 8.26 -4.71
N LYS A 30 -8.86 8.91 -4.48
CA LYS A 30 -8.57 10.23 -5.07
C LYS A 30 -8.54 10.21 -6.60
N LYS A 31 -7.90 9.19 -7.17
CA LYS A 31 -7.60 9.15 -8.62
C LYS A 31 -8.82 8.77 -9.46
N THR A 32 -9.62 7.83 -8.97
CA THR A 32 -10.71 7.21 -9.74
C THR A 32 -12.09 7.68 -9.29
N GLY A 33 -12.20 8.24 -8.09
CA GLY A 33 -13.49 8.61 -7.49
C GLY A 33 -14.35 7.40 -7.09
N LYS A 34 -13.84 6.16 -7.18
CA LYS A 34 -14.56 4.95 -6.80
C LYS A 34 -14.51 4.73 -5.29
N GLU A 35 -15.59 4.23 -4.72
CA GLU A 35 -15.61 3.80 -3.32
C GLU A 35 -14.86 2.49 -3.14
N LYS A 36 -14.22 2.36 -1.97
CA LYS A 36 -13.53 1.16 -1.52
C LYS A 36 -13.85 0.89 -0.08
N ARG A 37 -14.02 -0.39 0.21
CA ARG A 37 -14.11 -0.93 1.54
C ARG A 37 -13.08 -2.03 1.69
N ILE A 38 -12.13 -1.85 2.60
CA ILE A 38 -10.98 -2.74 2.77
C ILE A 38 -10.99 -3.30 4.19
N GLN A 39 -10.98 -4.62 4.32
CA GLN A 39 -10.87 -5.29 5.62
C GLN A 39 -9.51 -4.94 6.27
N ILE A 40 -9.56 -4.53 7.54
CA ILE A 40 -8.35 -4.37 8.35
C ILE A 40 -7.96 -5.74 8.88
N THR A 41 -6.77 -6.22 8.51
CA THR A 41 -6.24 -7.50 8.99
C THR A 41 -5.96 -7.45 10.49
N ALA A 42 -5.98 -8.59 11.17
CA ALA A 42 -5.66 -8.65 12.60
C ALA A 42 -4.26 -8.09 12.89
N ALA A 43 -3.29 -8.39 12.02
CA ALA A 43 -1.94 -7.84 12.10
C ALA A 43 -1.95 -6.31 11.99
N LEU A 44 -2.61 -5.75 10.98
CA LEU A 44 -2.68 -4.30 10.81
C LEU A 44 -3.41 -3.62 11.99
N LYS A 45 -4.49 -4.23 12.48
CA LYS A 45 -5.25 -3.70 13.63
C LYS A 45 -4.40 -3.61 14.88
N ARG A 46 -3.53 -4.60 15.12
CA ARG A 46 -2.60 -4.59 16.25
C ARG A 46 -1.59 -3.44 16.14
N GLU A 47 -0.96 -3.26 14.98
CA GLU A 47 0.00 -2.17 14.79
C GLU A 47 -0.68 -0.79 14.89
N LEU A 48 -1.89 -0.67 14.34
CA LEU A 48 -2.68 0.56 14.41
C LEU A 48 -3.07 0.91 15.84
N LYS A 49 -3.41 -0.07 16.68
CA LYS A 49 -3.81 0.16 18.08
C LYS A 49 -2.74 0.95 18.85
N TRP A 50 -1.48 0.56 18.69
CA TRP A 50 -0.35 1.26 19.30
C TRP A 50 -0.09 2.62 18.65
N PHE A 51 -0.19 2.68 17.33
CA PHE A 51 0.11 3.90 16.57
C PHE A 51 -0.90 5.04 16.78
N ILE A 52 -2.14 4.73 17.16
CA ILE A 52 -3.22 5.71 17.36
C ILE A 52 -3.59 5.93 18.83
N VAL A 53 -2.78 5.42 19.77
CA VAL A 53 -3.01 5.60 21.20
C VAL A 53 -3.07 7.09 21.53
N GLU A 54 -4.09 7.50 22.30
CA GLU A 54 -4.33 8.90 22.70
C GLU A 54 -4.56 9.89 21.55
N ARG A 55 -4.89 9.41 20.34
CA ARG A 55 -5.17 10.27 19.19
C ARG A 55 -6.67 10.43 18.95
N GLU A 56 -7.05 11.65 18.60
CA GLU A 56 -8.42 12.05 18.30
C GLU A 56 -8.85 11.56 16.91
N ASP A 57 -10.12 11.19 16.75
CA ASP A 57 -10.64 10.58 15.52
C ASP A 57 -10.49 11.47 14.29
N ASN A 58 -10.50 12.79 14.49
CA ASN A 58 -10.41 13.78 13.42
C ASN A 58 -8.97 14.05 12.95
N GLU A 59 -7.96 13.49 13.61
CA GLU A 59 -6.56 13.68 13.26
C GLU A 59 -6.16 12.85 12.05
N TYR A 60 -5.34 13.41 11.17
CA TYR A 60 -4.75 12.65 10.07
C TYR A 60 -3.87 11.53 10.60
N LEU A 61 -4.07 10.31 10.12
CA LEU A 61 -3.30 9.14 10.52
C LEU A 61 -1.80 9.40 10.36
N LEU A 62 -1.38 9.91 9.20
CA LEU A 62 0.00 10.32 8.91
C LEU A 62 0.13 11.84 9.01
N GLN A 63 0.02 12.36 10.24
CA GLN A 63 0.06 13.80 10.53
C GLN A 63 1.46 14.39 10.29
N SER A 64 1.48 15.60 9.74
CA SER A 64 2.67 16.42 9.59
C SER A 64 3.01 17.12 10.89
N ARG A 65 4.31 17.28 11.15
CA ARG A 65 4.84 18.12 12.24
C ARG A 65 4.65 19.61 11.99
N GLN A 66 4.35 19.99 10.74
CA GLN A 66 4.13 21.37 10.32
C GLN A 66 2.65 21.66 10.08
N GLY A 67 2.18 22.77 10.66
CA GLY A 67 0.79 23.21 10.58
C GLY A 67 -0.13 22.48 11.56
N LYS A 68 -1.39 22.91 11.64
CA LYS A 68 -2.40 22.32 12.52
C LYS A 68 -3.18 21.22 11.80
N ASN A 69 -3.09 19.98 12.31
CA ASN A 69 -3.80 18.80 11.81
C ASN A 69 -3.79 18.68 10.27
N ARG A 70 -2.60 18.57 9.68
CA ARG A 70 -2.41 18.33 8.24
C ARG A 70 -1.69 17.00 8.03
N PRO A 71 -1.93 16.29 6.91
CA PRO A 71 -1.14 15.11 6.61
C PRO A 71 0.24 15.50 6.09
N ILE A 72 1.20 14.58 6.14
CA ILE A 72 2.46 14.75 5.43
C ILE A 72 2.24 14.83 3.91
N GLY A 73 3.15 15.50 3.21
CA GLY A 73 3.17 15.52 1.75
C GLY A 73 3.64 14.20 1.14
N ARG A 74 3.31 13.96 -0.14
CA ARG A 74 3.80 12.78 -0.90
C ARG A 74 5.33 12.73 -0.99
N SER A 75 5.98 13.88 -1.14
CA SER A 75 7.45 13.99 -1.15
C SER A 75 8.04 13.58 0.20
N MET A 76 7.41 13.97 1.31
CA MET A 76 7.84 13.54 2.64
C MET A 76 7.64 12.04 2.85
N ALA A 77 6.50 11.50 2.41
CA ALA A 77 6.27 10.05 2.45
C ALA A 77 7.33 9.27 1.64
N TYR A 78 7.73 9.79 0.47
CA TYR A 78 8.86 9.23 -0.29
C TYR A 78 10.16 9.29 0.53
N LYS A 79 10.53 10.46 1.08
CA LYS A 79 11.75 10.61 1.89
C LYS A 79 11.80 9.66 3.08
N ILE A 80 10.69 9.48 3.79
CA ILE A 80 10.61 8.53 4.92
C ILE A 80 10.85 7.10 4.43
N LEU A 81 10.21 6.69 3.34
CA LEU A 81 10.38 5.34 2.79
C LEU A 81 11.80 5.09 2.27
N SER A 82 12.37 6.05 1.54
CA SER A 82 13.73 5.93 1.03
C SER A 82 14.77 5.97 2.14
N GLY A 83 14.56 6.76 3.19
CA GLY A 83 15.44 6.78 4.37
C GLY A 83 15.43 5.42 5.09
N ALA A 84 14.25 4.85 5.33
CA ALA A 84 14.14 3.51 5.90
C ALA A 84 14.78 2.45 5.00
N ALA A 85 14.57 2.52 3.67
CA ALA A 85 15.17 1.59 2.73
C ALA A 85 16.70 1.61 2.77
N ALA A 86 17.30 2.81 2.80
CA ALA A 86 18.75 2.97 2.87
C ALA A 86 19.35 2.35 4.14
N GLU A 87 18.67 2.44 5.28
CA GLU A 87 19.10 1.81 6.54
C GLU A 87 19.22 0.29 6.44
N PHE A 88 18.41 -0.34 5.58
CA PHE A 88 18.44 -1.77 5.33
C PHE A 88 19.19 -2.16 4.04
N GLY A 89 19.90 -1.21 3.39
CA GLY A 89 20.61 -1.46 2.14
C GLY A 89 19.68 -1.84 0.98
N LEU A 90 18.44 -1.35 0.99
CA LEU A 90 17.45 -1.61 -0.04
C LEU A 90 17.39 -0.45 -1.05
N ASP A 91 17.50 -0.79 -2.32
CA ASP A 91 17.36 0.14 -3.44
C ASP A 91 15.95 0.13 -4.05
N GLU A 92 15.66 1.13 -4.89
CA GLU A 92 14.42 1.23 -5.68
C GLU A 92 13.11 1.25 -4.86
N ILE A 93 13.19 1.64 -3.59
CA ILE A 93 12.01 1.79 -2.74
C ILE A 93 11.38 3.17 -2.93
N GLY A 94 10.14 3.17 -3.44
CA GLY A 94 9.33 4.36 -3.64
C GLY A 94 7.91 4.21 -3.10
N THR A 95 7.11 5.26 -3.30
CA THR A 95 5.75 5.33 -2.75
C THR A 95 4.77 4.30 -3.31
N HIS A 96 5.08 3.73 -4.47
CA HIS A 96 4.31 2.63 -5.06
C HIS A 96 4.80 1.25 -4.62
N THR A 97 6.01 1.13 -4.07
CA THR A 97 6.63 -0.18 -3.77
C THR A 97 5.76 -0.96 -2.79
N LEU A 98 5.29 -0.34 -1.70
CA LEU A 98 4.41 -1.01 -0.73
C LEU A 98 3.15 -1.61 -1.38
N ARG A 99 2.54 -0.89 -2.33
CA ARG A 99 1.34 -1.35 -3.05
C ARG A 99 1.66 -2.48 -4.03
N LYS A 100 2.80 -2.40 -4.72
CA LYS A 100 3.29 -3.48 -5.59
C LYS A 100 3.55 -4.75 -4.78
N THR A 101 4.24 -4.62 -3.64
CA THR A 101 4.53 -5.72 -2.70
C THR A 101 3.25 -6.40 -2.22
N TYR A 102 2.24 -5.63 -1.79
CA TYR A 102 0.92 -6.19 -1.46
C TYR A 102 0.35 -7.02 -2.61
N GLY A 103 0.35 -6.46 -3.83
CA GLY A 103 -0.20 -7.13 -5.01
C GLY A 103 0.57 -8.40 -5.39
N TYR A 104 1.90 -8.34 -5.33
CA TYR A 104 2.76 -9.49 -5.60
C TYR A 104 2.46 -10.64 -4.64
N HIS A 105 2.48 -10.40 -3.33
CA HIS A 105 2.23 -11.46 -2.34
C HIS A 105 0.81 -12.00 -2.40
N MET A 106 -0.20 -11.13 -2.55
CA MET A 106 -1.59 -11.56 -2.71
C MET A 106 -1.74 -12.45 -3.97
N TYR A 107 -1.13 -12.08 -5.09
CA TYR A 107 -1.16 -12.90 -6.30
C TYR A 107 -0.45 -14.23 -6.07
N MET A 108 0.72 -14.24 -5.44
CA MET A 108 1.47 -15.46 -5.22
C MET A 108 0.76 -16.46 -4.32
N GLN A 109 -0.02 -15.97 -3.33
CA GLN A 109 -0.82 -16.81 -2.44
C GLN A 109 -2.12 -17.32 -3.06
N THR A 110 -2.82 -16.47 -3.81
CA THR A 110 -4.19 -16.77 -4.28
C THR A 110 -4.26 -17.19 -5.75
N LYS A 111 -3.25 -16.82 -6.54
CA LYS A 111 -3.24 -16.87 -8.02
C LYS A 111 -4.46 -16.22 -8.68
N ASN A 112 -5.19 -15.37 -7.94
CA ASN A 112 -6.42 -14.74 -8.41
C ASN A 112 -6.15 -13.32 -8.91
N ILE A 113 -5.99 -13.18 -10.23
CA ILE A 113 -5.74 -11.88 -10.87
C ILE A 113 -6.96 -10.97 -10.87
N ALA A 114 -8.17 -11.54 -11.02
CA ALA A 114 -9.42 -10.78 -11.04
C ALA A 114 -9.63 -10.03 -9.72
N LEU A 115 -9.40 -10.71 -8.59
CA LEU A 115 -9.43 -10.10 -7.26
C LEU A 115 -8.46 -8.92 -7.16
N LEU A 116 -7.23 -9.06 -7.67
CA LEU A 116 -6.27 -7.96 -7.65
C LEU A 116 -6.63 -6.81 -8.56
N MET A 117 -7.25 -7.08 -9.70
CA MET A 117 -7.76 -6.04 -10.59
C MET A 117 -8.84 -5.22 -9.91
N GLU A 118 -9.75 -5.85 -9.18
CA GLU A 118 -10.75 -5.17 -8.35
C GLU A 118 -10.08 -4.35 -7.23
N ILE A 119 -9.18 -4.97 -6.46
CA ILE A 119 -8.45 -4.28 -5.38
C ILE A 119 -7.62 -3.12 -5.93
N PHE A 120 -7.13 -3.18 -7.16
CA PHE A 120 -6.34 -2.10 -7.74
C PHE A 120 -7.11 -1.12 -8.62
N ASN A 121 -8.38 -1.40 -8.93
CA ASN A 121 -9.14 -0.71 -9.96
C ASN A 121 -8.38 -0.66 -11.30
N HIS A 122 -7.80 -1.79 -11.71
CA HIS A 122 -7.14 -1.92 -13.02
C HIS A 122 -8.09 -2.60 -14.00
N SER A 123 -8.15 -2.09 -15.24
CA SER A 123 -8.99 -2.64 -16.30
C SER A 123 -8.34 -3.78 -17.10
N SER A 124 -7.09 -4.15 -16.78
CA SER A 124 -6.33 -5.14 -17.54
C SER A 124 -5.47 -6.00 -16.62
N GLU A 125 -5.53 -7.31 -16.84
CA GLU A 125 -4.66 -8.30 -16.20
C GLU A 125 -3.20 -8.01 -16.51
N LYS A 126 -2.87 -7.76 -17.79
CA LYS A 126 -1.52 -7.41 -18.26
C LYS A 126 -0.97 -6.22 -17.50
N VAL A 127 -1.78 -5.18 -17.29
CA VAL A 127 -1.38 -4.00 -16.50
C VAL A 127 -1.10 -4.39 -15.06
N THR A 128 -1.95 -5.23 -14.46
CA THR A 128 -1.81 -5.66 -13.07
C THR A 128 -0.58 -6.53 -12.86
N LEU A 129 -0.38 -7.58 -13.68
CA LEU A 129 0.77 -8.48 -13.60
C LEU A 129 2.09 -7.75 -13.82
N ARG A 130 2.14 -6.82 -14.79
CA ARG A 130 3.30 -5.95 -14.99
C ARG A 130 3.53 -5.04 -13.80
N TYR A 131 2.48 -4.42 -13.26
CA TYR A 131 2.58 -3.49 -12.14
C TYR A 131 3.18 -4.15 -10.89
N ILE A 132 2.81 -5.39 -10.60
CA ILE A 132 3.28 -6.16 -9.43
C ILE A 132 4.60 -6.91 -9.69
N GLY A 133 5.14 -6.90 -10.92
CA GLY A 133 6.45 -7.48 -11.23
C GLY A 133 6.48 -9.00 -11.40
N VAL A 134 5.33 -9.69 -11.35
CA VAL A 134 5.26 -11.16 -11.46
C VAL A 134 5.82 -11.67 -12.80
N ASN A 135 5.56 -10.95 -13.89
CA ASN A 135 6.08 -11.35 -15.20
C ASN A 135 7.61 -11.29 -15.26
N GLN A 136 8.22 -10.26 -14.65
CA GLN A 136 9.68 -10.13 -14.61
C GLN A 136 10.29 -11.26 -13.78
N ASP A 137 9.77 -11.48 -12.57
CA ASP A 137 10.19 -12.58 -11.69
C ASP A 137 10.06 -13.96 -12.37
N ALA A 138 9.02 -14.20 -13.15
CA ALA A 138 8.87 -15.43 -13.92
C ALA A 138 9.92 -15.56 -15.05
N MET A 139 10.22 -14.49 -15.78
CA MET A 139 11.26 -14.48 -16.81
C MET A 139 12.64 -14.74 -16.21
N ASP A 140 12.97 -14.08 -15.10
CA ASP A 140 14.26 -14.23 -14.41
C ASP A 140 14.45 -15.67 -13.90
N LYS A 141 13.40 -16.27 -13.34
CA LYS A 141 13.39 -17.68 -12.92
C LYS A 141 13.57 -18.65 -14.08
N ALA A 142 12.96 -18.36 -15.23
CA ALA A 142 13.11 -19.20 -16.43
C ALA A 142 14.57 -19.16 -16.93
N MET A 143 15.15 -17.96 -17.03
CA MET A 143 16.55 -17.79 -17.46
C MET A 143 17.55 -18.43 -16.49
N THR A 144 17.31 -18.36 -15.18
CA THR A 144 18.17 -19.01 -14.17
C THR A 144 18.23 -20.54 -14.35
N ARG A 145 17.16 -21.15 -14.88
CA ARG A 145 17.09 -22.60 -15.11
C ARG A 145 17.50 -23.01 -16.52
N PHE A 146 17.63 -22.07 -17.43
CA PHE A 146 17.95 -22.33 -18.83
C PHE A 146 19.43 -22.72 -18.98
N LYS A 147 19.69 -23.93 -19.48
CA LYS A 147 21.02 -24.43 -19.83
C LYS A 147 20.93 -25.18 -21.15
N ILE A 148 21.90 -24.95 -22.04
CA ILE A 148 22.14 -25.72 -23.27
C ILE A 148 23.55 -26.28 -23.24
#